data_AF-A0A5S4FZB3-F1
#
_entry.id   AF-A0A5S4FZB3-F1
#
_cell.length_a   1.000
_cell.length_b   1.000
_cell.length_c   1.000
_cell.angle_alpha   90.00
_cell.angle_beta   90.00
_cell.angle_gamma   90.00
#
_symmetry.space_group_name_H-M   'P 1'
#
loop_
_entity.id
_entity.type
_entity.pdbx_description
1 polymer ?
#
loop_
_entity_poly.entity_id
_entity_poly.type
_entity_poly.pdbx_seq_one_letter_code
_entity_poly.pdbx_strand_id
1 'polypeptide(L)'
;MEERGALFFAALGLLALSGLSHFIRSSIASGTLDRNSAIGLRTKATQSSDVAWVAGHKAAGPWLSACAGLGYLMGAATAVGALVTIATDSIHSSIWFLPAVGFAGVVVLLVLATVIADRHGKNVAGVDHGTGPAPLDRSAE
;
A
#
# COMPACT_ATOMS: atom_id res chain seq x y z
N MET A 1 32.34 -2.84 7.64
CA MET A 1 31.51 -3.94 7.09
C MET A 1 30.03 -3.72 7.41
N GLU A 2 29.71 -3.29 8.64
CA GLU A 2 28.33 -3.08 9.12
C GLU A 2 27.52 -2.08 8.28
N GLU A 3 28.06 -0.91 7.95
CA GLU A 3 27.34 0.12 7.18
C GLU A 3 26.97 -0.33 5.76
N ARG A 4 27.87 -1.06 5.10
CA ARG A 4 27.63 -1.61 3.75
C ARG A 4 26.51 -2.64 3.81
N GLY A 5 26.56 -3.54 4.79
CA GLY A 5 25.49 -4.50 5.05
C GLY A 5 24.15 -3.81 5.27
N ALA A 6 24.13 -2.75 6.07
CA ALA A 6 22.92 -1.98 6.34
C ALA A 6 22.33 -1.31 5.07
N LEU A 7 23.14 -0.82 4.12
CA LEU A 7 22.65 -0.33 2.82
C LEU A 7 22.01 -1.44 1.99
N PHE A 8 22.60 -2.64 1.97
CA PHE A 8 21.99 -3.80 1.30
C PHE A 8 20.65 -4.18 1.93
N PHE A 9 20.58 -4.23 3.25
CA PHE A 9 19.32 -4.52 3.95
C PHE A 9 18.26 -3.44 3.72
N ALA A 10 18.66 -2.16 3.68
CA ALA A 10 17.75 -1.07 3.37
C ALA A 10 17.19 -1.18 1.94
N ALA A 11 18.04 -1.51 0.96
CA ALA A 11 17.62 -1.77 -0.42
C ALA A 11 16.64 -2.95 -0.50
N LEU A 12 16.97 -4.08 0.15
CA LEU A 12 16.10 -5.25 0.22
C LEU A 12 14.75 -4.93 0.86
N GLY A 13 14.73 -4.15 1.95
CA GLY A 13 13.51 -3.71 2.62
C GLY A 13 12.60 -2.88 1.70
N LEU A 14 13.17 -1.93 0.95
CA LEU A 14 12.42 -1.14 -0.02
C LEU A 14 11.85 -1.99 -1.17
N LEU A 15 12.68 -2.90 -1.72
CA LEU A 15 12.24 -3.80 -2.79
C LEU A 15 11.13 -4.75 -2.31
N ALA A 16 11.23 -5.26 -1.08
CA ALA A 16 10.20 -6.11 -0.48
C ALA A 16 8.88 -5.36 -0.26
N LEU A 17 8.92 -4.15 0.29
CA LEU A 17 7.73 -3.29 0.46
C LEU A 17 7.07 -2.94 -0.88
N SER A 18 7.87 -2.66 -1.90
CA SER A 18 7.37 -2.42 -3.25
C SER A 18 6.74 -3.67 -3.86
N GLY A 19 7.37 -4.83 -3.70
CA GLY A 19 6.82 -6.11 -4.13
C GLY A 19 5.47 -6.39 -3.48
N LEU A 20 5.35 -6.15 -2.17
CA LEU A 20 4.09 -6.32 -1.45
C LEU A 20 3.02 -5.33 -1.94
N SER A 21 3.36 -4.05 -2.12
CA SER A 21 2.42 -3.03 -2.60
C SER A 21 1.91 -3.36 -4.00
N HIS A 22 2.80 -3.83 -4.88
CA HIS A 22 2.45 -4.30 -6.21
C HIS A 22 1.57 -5.56 -6.15
N PHE A 23 1.92 -6.52 -5.30
CA PHE A 23 1.12 -7.73 -5.10
C PHE A 23 -0.31 -7.39 -4.67
N ILE A 24 -0.48 -6.52 -3.66
CA ILE A 24 -1.79 -6.08 -3.19
C ILE A 24 -2.58 -5.45 -4.35
N ARG A 25 -1.97 -4.54 -5.11
CA ARG A 25 -2.60 -3.94 -6.29
C ARG A 25 -3.04 -5.00 -7.31
N SER A 26 -2.18 -5.97 -7.60
CA SER A 26 -2.45 -7.04 -8.55
C SER A 26 -3.65 -7.88 -8.09
N SER A 27 -3.68 -8.27 -6.81
CA SER A 27 -4.79 -9.02 -6.21
C SER A 27 -6.12 -8.25 -6.23
N ILE A 28 -6.08 -6.93 -6.06
CA ILE A 28 -7.26 -6.07 -6.22
C ILE A 28 -7.74 -6.08 -7.68
N ALA A 29 -6.81 -5.94 -8.63
CA ALA A 29 -7.14 -5.92 -10.06
C ALA A 29 -7.67 -7.26 -10.57
N SER A 30 -7.19 -8.38 -10.03
CA SER A 30 -7.68 -9.73 -10.34
C SER A 30 -8.93 -10.14 -9.56
N GLY A 31 -9.40 -9.32 -8.62
CA GLY A 31 -10.57 -9.64 -7.78
C GLY A 31 -10.36 -10.83 -6.85
N THR A 32 -9.11 -11.24 -6.60
CA THR A 32 -8.78 -12.41 -5.76
C THR A 32 -8.60 -12.04 -4.30
N LEU A 33 -8.67 -10.76 -3.96
CA LEU A 33 -8.50 -10.28 -2.60
C LEU A 33 -9.84 -10.29 -1.85
N ASP A 34 -10.09 -11.38 -1.14
CA ASP A 34 -11.28 -11.53 -0.30
C ASP A 34 -11.22 -10.63 0.95
N ARG A 35 -12.38 -10.23 1.48
CA ARG A 35 -12.51 -9.30 2.62
C ARG A 35 -11.82 -9.81 3.89
N ASN A 36 -11.68 -11.13 4.02
CA ASN A 36 -11.04 -11.80 5.16
C ASN A 36 -9.57 -12.20 4.90
N SER A 37 -8.95 -11.65 3.87
CA SER A 37 -7.53 -11.89 3.60
C SER A 37 -6.65 -11.29 4.72
N ALA A 38 -5.56 -12.00 5.06
CA ALA A 38 -4.51 -11.46 5.93
C ALA A 38 -3.78 -10.26 5.33
N ILE A 39 -4.00 -9.98 4.03
CA ILE A 39 -3.29 -9.00 3.22
C ILE A 39 -4.31 -7.98 2.67
N GLY A 40 -4.05 -6.67 2.86
CA GLY A 40 -4.90 -5.58 2.33
C GLY A 40 -4.97 -4.34 3.22
N LEU A 41 -5.68 -3.30 2.76
CA LEU A 41 -5.92 -2.06 3.49
C LEU A 41 -7.12 -2.22 4.44
N ARG A 42 -6.81 -2.72 5.64
CA ARG A 42 -7.78 -3.09 6.67
C ARG A 42 -8.14 -1.90 7.55
N THR A 43 -9.26 -1.26 7.24
CA THR A 43 -9.83 -0.15 8.00
C THR A 43 -11.21 -0.56 8.50
N LYS A 44 -11.75 0.12 9.53
CA LYS A 44 -13.11 -0.18 10.02
C LYS A 44 -14.15 -0.09 8.90
N ALA A 45 -13.95 0.84 7.96
CA ALA A 45 -14.85 1.05 6.84
C ALA A 45 -14.69 0.02 5.72
N THR A 46 -13.46 -0.31 5.32
CA THR A 46 -13.25 -1.32 4.27
C THR A 46 -13.69 -2.73 4.71
N GLN A 47 -13.77 -3.00 6.02
CA GLN A 47 -14.22 -4.27 6.55
C GLN A 47 -15.74 -4.37 6.79
N SER A 48 -16.51 -3.28 6.62
CA SER A 48 -17.93 -3.28 6.97
C SER A 48 -18.81 -4.07 5.98
N SER A 49 -18.44 -4.11 4.70
CA SER A 49 -19.15 -4.85 3.66
C SER A 49 -18.22 -5.17 2.49
N ASP A 50 -18.60 -6.12 1.63
CA ASP A 50 -17.81 -6.47 0.44
C ASP A 50 -17.77 -5.32 -0.57
N VAL A 51 -18.87 -4.57 -0.67
CA VAL A 51 -18.95 -3.39 -1.52
C VAL A 51 -17.98 -2.30 -1.01
N ALA A 52 -17.91 -2.07 0.31
CA ALA A 52 -16.97 -1.14 0.91
C ALA A 52 -15.50 -1.59 0.76
N TRP A 53 -15.25 -2.91 0.87
CA TRP A 53 -13.95 -3.51 0.64
C TRP A 53 -13.45 -3.23 -0.78
N VAL A 54 -14.25 -3.57 -1.80
CA VAL A 54 -13.89 -3.39 -3.21
C VAL A 54 -13.74 -1.90 -3.55
N ALA A 55 -14.67 -1.05 -3.09
CA ALA A 55 -14.62 0.38 -3.38
C ALA A 55 -13.38 1.05 -2.78
N GLY A 56 -13.05 0.77 -1.52
CA GLY A 56 -11.86 1.32 -0.86
C GLY A 56 -10.57 0.86 -1.53
N HIS A 57 -10.45 -0.42 -1.84
CA HIS A 57 -9.26 -0.97 -2.50
C HIS A 57 -9.09 -0.47 -3.94
N LYS A 58 -10.19 -0.33 -4.69
CA LYS A 58 -10.14 0.26 -6.04
C LYS A 58 -9.66 1.71 -6.00
N ALA A 59 -10.12 2.51 -5.03
CA ALA A 59 -9.70 3.89 -4.86
C ALA A 59 -8.22 4.02 -4.43
N ALA A 60 -7.72 3.07 -3.63
CA ALA A 60 -6.32 3.04 -3.21
C ALA A 60 -5.34 2.52 -4.29
N GLY A 61 -5.84 1.87 -5.34
CA GLY A 61 -5.03 1.25 -6.40
C GLY A 61 -3.92 2.14 -6.98
N PRO A 62 -4.19 3.40 -7.38
CA PRO A 62 -3.17 4.32 -7.90
C PRO A 62 -2.08 4.65 -6.88
N TRP A 63 -2.43 4.75 -5.60
CA TRP A 63 -1.48 5.04 -4.52
C TRP A 63 -0.59 3.84 -4.20
N LEU A 64 -1.14 2.64 -4.28
CA LEU A 64 -0.36 1.40 -4.19
C LEU A 64 0.59 1.24 -5.38
N SER A 65 0.18 1.64 -6.59
CA SER A 65 1.10 1.72 -7.75
C SER A 65 2.25 2.69 -7.50
N ALA A 66 1.93 3.89 -7.01
CA ALA A 66 2.93 4.92 -6.73
C ALA A 66 3.92 4.45 -5.67
N CYS A 67 3.41 3.78 -4.62
CA CYS A 67 4.21 3.16 -3.57
C CYS A 67 5.18 2.12 -4.16
N ALA A 68 4.67 1.20 -4.97
CA ALA A 68 5.49 0.19 -5.63
C ALA A 68 6.58 0.82 -6.52
N GLY A 69 6.21 1.77 -7.37
CA GLY A 69 7.13 2.47 -8.26
C GLY A 69 8.22 3.23 -7.51
N LEU A 70 7.85 4.00 -6.49
CA LEU A 70 8.81 4.77 -5.68
C LEU A 70 9.77 3.85 -4.94
N GLY A 71 9.27 2.80 -4.27
CA GLY A 71 10.15 1.89 -3.54
C GLY A 71 11.03 1.04 -4.46
N TYR A 72 10.60 0.71 -5.70
CA TYR A 72 11.48 0.05 -6.66
C TYR A 72 12.59 0.99 -7.14
N LEU A 73 12.25 2.24 -7.45
CA LEU A 73 13.22 3.24 -7.87
C LEU A 73 14.25 3.49 -6.76
N MET A 74 13.79 3.75 -5.54
CA MET A 74 14.66 4.04 -4.40
C MET A 74 15.44 2.80 -3.92
N GLY A 75 14.82 1.62 -3.95
CA GLY A 75 15.46 0.36 -3.63
C GLY A 75 16.57 0.00 -4.63
N ALA A 76 16.30 0.14 -5.93
CA ALA A 76 17.30 -0.07 -6.98
C ALA A 76 18.45 0.95 -6.88
N ALA A 77 18.14 2.23 -6.67
CA ALA A 77 19.16 3.27 -6.47
C ALA A 77 20.03 2.98 -5.23
N THR A 78 19.42 2.55 -4.13
CA THR A 78 20.14 2.17 -2.90
C THR A 78 21.00 0.93 -3.12
N ALA A 79 20.52 -0.08 -3.86
CA ALA A 79 21.30 -1.28 -4.20
C ALA A 79 22.52 -0.94 -5.06
N VAL A 80 22.34 -0.10 -6.09
CA VAL A 80 23.45 0.39 -6.92
C VAL A 80 24.44 1.18 -6.07
N GLY A 81 23.95 2.06 -5.20
CA GLY A 81 24.79 2.78 -4.25
C GLY A 81 25.61 1.84 -3.36
N ALA A 82 24.99 0.80 -2.82
CA ALA A 82 25.68 -0.21 -2.01
C ALA A 82 26.79 -0.92 -2.81
N LEU A 83 26.53 -1.31 -4.05
CA LEU A 83 27.53 -1.90 -4.95
C LEU A 83 28.71 -0.94 -5.22
N VAL A 84 28.43 0.34 -5.46
CA VAL A 84 29.46 1.36 -5.66
C VAL A 84 30.34 1.52 -4.42
N THR A 85 29.75 1.53 -3.21
CA THR A 85 30.54 1.62 -1.97
C THR A 85 31.42 0.40 -1.72
N ILE A 86 30.99 -0.79 -2.18
CA ILE A 86 31.83 -1.99 -2.16
C ILE A 86 32.99 -1.85 -3.16
N ALA A 87 32.69 -1.44 -4.40
CA ALA A 87 33.67 -1.38 -5.48
C ALA A 87 34.75 -0.31 -5.25
N THR A 88 34.39 0.81 -4.63
CA THR A 88 35.29 1.95 -4.40
C THR A 88 35.93 1.97 -3.01
N ASP A 89 35.56 1.01 -2.16
CA ASP A 89 35.91 0.93 -0.72
C ASP A 89 35.63 2.23 0.07
N SER A 90 34.79 3.11 -0.47
CA SER A 90 34.53 4.45 0.04
C SER A 90 33.04 4.63 0.32
N ILE A 91 32.71 5.17 1.49
CA ILE A 91 31.32 5.49 1.86
C ILE A 91 31.17 6.99 2.11
N HIS A 92 30.23 7.61 1.40
CA HIS A 92 29.85 8.99 1.63
C HIS A 92 28.58 9.04 2.46
N SER A 93 28.54 9.84 3.52
CA SER A 93 27.37 9.94 4.42
C SER A 93 26.07 10.36 3.69
N SER A 94 26.18 11.03 2.54
CA SER A 94 25.04 11.43 1.71
C SER A 94 24.29 10.24 1.11
N ILE A 95 24.89 9.05 1.01
CA ILE A 95 24.21 7.87 0.45
C ILE A 95 23.00 7.43 1.28
N TRP A 96 22.99 7.76 2.58
CA TRP A 96 21.89 7.44 3.49
C TRP A 96 20.60 8.22 3.18
N PHE A 97 20.68 9.32 2.43
CA PHE A 97 19.48 10.04 2.01
C PHE A 97 18.60 9.22 1.06
N LEU A 98 19.19 8.35 0.23
CA LEU A 98 18.43 7.50 -0.71
C LEU A 98 17.44 6.58 0.02
N PRO A 99 17.89 5.68 0.91
CA PRO A 99 16.96 4.81 1.62
C PRO A 99 16.05 5.60 2.56
N ALA A 100 16.54 6.65 3.22
CA ALA A 100 15.73 7.46 4.14
C ALA A 100 14.54 8.12 3.43
N VAL A 101 14.77 8.80 2.30
CA VAL A 101 13.72 9.42 1.48
C VAL A 101 12.80 8.36 0.89
N GLY A 102 13.36 7.22 0.45
CA GLY A 102 12.56 6.10 -0.06
C GLY A 102 11.58 5.54 0.97
N PHE A 103 12.04 5.26 2.19
CA PHE A 103 11.17 4.76 3.26
C PHE A 103 10.12 5.80 3.65
N ALA A 104 10.53 7.06 3.85
CA ALA A 104 9.59 8.13 4.21
C ALA A 104 8.50 8.30 3.15
N GLY A 105 8.88 8.32 1.86
CA GLY A 105 7.93 8.44 0.76
C GLY A 105 6.97 7.24 0.65
N VAL A 106 7.48 6.01 0.78
CA VAL A 106 6.66 4.79 0.81
C VAL A 106 5.65 4.83 1.97
N VAL A 107 6.09 5.20 3.17
CA VAL A 107 5.22 5.31 4.35
C VAL A 107 4.12 6.35 4.12
N VAL A 108 4.47 7.53 3.62
CA VAL A 108 3.47 8.58 3.31
C VAL A 108 2.46 8.08 2.29
N LEU A 109 2.89 7.42 1.21
CA LEU A 109 1.98 6.89 0.19
C LEU A 109 1.08 5.78 0.73
N LEU A 110 1.58 4.90 1.60
CA LEU A 110 0.78 3.86 2.26
C LEU A 110 -0.26 4.46 3.21
N VAL A 111 0.11 5.50 3.96
CA VAL A 111 -0.84 6.23 4.81
C VAL A 111 -1.93 6.86 3.96
N LEU A 112 -1.57 7.55 2.87
CA LEU A 112 -2.54 8.14 1.95
C LEU A 112 -3.46 7.10 1.30
N ALA A 113 -2.90 5.97 0.84
CA ALA A 113 -3.67 4.85 0.31
C ALA A 113 -4.69 4.34 1.34
N THR A 114 -4.28 4.20 2.59
CA THR A 114 -5.14 3.76 3.70
C THR A 114 -6.26 4.76 3.99
N VAL A 115 -5.94 6.06 4.07
CA VAL A 115 -6.92 7.13 4.31
C VAL A 115 -7.94 7.19 3.18
N ILE A 116 -7.50 7.04 1.93
CA ILE A 116 -8.39 7.04 0.76
C ILE A 116 -9.28 5.80 0.76
N ALA A 117 -8.73 4.63 1.06
CA ALA A 117 -9.51 3.40 1.19
C ALA A 117 -10.60 3.53 2.27
N ASP A 118 -10.26 4.08 3.46
CA ASP A 118 -11.21 4.30 4.55
C ASP A 118 -12.33 5.26 4.15
N ARG A 119 -11.99 6.42 3.56
CA ARG A 119 -12.97 7.43 3.13
C ARG A 119 -13.95 6.85 2.10
N HIS A 120 -13.45 6.15 1.09
CA HIS A 120 -14.31 5.55 0.07
C HIS A 120 -15.14 4.39 0.61
N GLY A 121 -14.59 3.58 1.52
CA GLY A 121 -15.35 2.56 2.24
C GLY A 121 -16.52 3.14 3.02
N LYS A 122 -16.30 4.24 3.76
CA LYS A 122 -17.35 4.91 4.55
C LYS A 122 -18.48 5.44 3.67
N ASN A 123 -18.13 6.08 2.56
CA ASN A 123 -19.11 6.67 1.66
C ASN A 123 -20.07 5.61 1.10
N VAL A 124 -19.55 4.43 0.76
CA VAL A 124 -20.36 3.35 0.20
C VAL A 124 -21.13 2.60 1.29
N ALA A 125 -20.53 2.37 2.45
CA ALA A 125 -21.22 1.75 3.59
C ALA A 125 -22.37 2.61 4.13
N GLY A 126 -22.21 3.94 4.14
CA GLY A 126 -23.26 4.88 4.53
C GLY A 126 -24.46 4.89 3.58
N VAL A 127 -24.24 4.62 2.29
CA VAL A 127 -25.31 4.47 1.28
C VAL A 127 -26.09 3.18 1.51
N ASP A 128 -25.40 2.07 1.80
CA ASP A 128 -26.03 0.75 2.01
C ASP A 128 -26.95 0.72 3.24
N HIS A 129 -26.60 1.46 4.30
CA HIS A 129 -27.46 1.62 5.49
C HIS A 129 -28.67 2.55 5.26
N GLY A 130 -28.68 3.35 4.19
CA GLY A 130 -29.79 4.23 3.83
C GLY A 130 -30.83 3.60 2.89
N THR A 131 -30.54 2.44 2.30
CA THR A 131 -31.40 1.76 1.30
C THR A 131 -31.93 0.41 1.81
N GLY A 132 -32.30 0.32 3.08
CA GLY A 132 -33.08 -0.81 3.57
C GLY A 132 -34.33 -1.02 2.70
N PRO A 133 -34.75 -2.26 2.40
CA PRO A 133 -35.95 -2.50 1.61
C PRO A 133 -37.12 -1.73 2.23
N ALA A 134 -37.87 -0.99 1.39
CA ALA A 134 -39.09 -0.32 1.83
C ALA A 134 -39.91 -1.33 2.66
N PRO A 135 -40.45 -0.93 3.84
CA PRO A 135 -41.30 -1.80 4.62
C PRO A 135 -42.36 -2.35 3.68
N LEU A 136 -42.38 -3.67 3.49
CA LEU A 136 -43.46 -4.33 2.77
C LEU A 136 -44.73 -3.90 3.48
N ASP A 137 -45.47 -3.02 2.83
CA ASP A 137 -46.84 -2.69 3.12
C ASP A 137 -47.60 -4.00 3.33
N ARG A 138 -47.83 -4.34 4.60
CA ARG A 138 -48.72 -5.42 5.04
C ARG A 138 -50.13 -4.89 5.34
N SER A 139 -50.58 -3.86 4.62
CA SER A 139 -51.91 -3.27 4.77
C SER A 139 -52.90 -3.68 3.67
N ALA A 140 -52.59 -4.74 2.94
CA ALA A 140 -53.55 -5.47 2.11
C ALA A 140 -53.89 -6.83 2.75
N GLU A 141 -54.56 -6.78 3.90
CA GLU A 141 -55.42 -7.86 4.42
C GLU A 141 -56.83 -7.31 4.63
#